data_AF-A0A931MC98-F1
#
_entry.id   AF-A0A931MC98-F1
#
_cell.length_a   1.000
_cell.length_b   1.000
_cell.length_c   1.000
_cell.angle_alpha   90.00
_cell.angle_beta   90.00
_cell.angle_gamma   90.00
#
_symmetry.space_group_name_H-M   'P 1'
#
loop_
_entity.id
_entity.type
_entity.pdbx_description
1 polymer ?
#
loop_
_entity_poly.entity_id
_entity_poly.type
_entity_poly.pdbx_seq_one_letter_code
_entity_poly.pdbx_strand_id
1 'polypeptide(L)' 'MDLKEHIIAEYLTQGCGFRKLAAKYGISRTTICKWIMIHQGIHNLPPTTKQSI' A
#
# COMPACT_ATOMS: atom_id res chain seq x y z
N MET A 1 10.07 -12.58 -8.66
CA MET A 1 9.78 -11.27 -8.04
C MET A 1 8.45 -10.82 -8.59
N ASP A 2 7.39 -10.99 -7.82
CA ASP A 2 6.06 -10.53 -8.22
C ASP A 2 6.01 -8.99 -8.25
N LEU A 3 5.23 -8.42 -9.16
CA LEU A 3 5.05 -6.96 -9.28
C LEU A 3 4.66 -6.33 -7.94
N LYS A 4 3.85 -7.05 -7.15
CA LYS A 4 3.46 -6.68 -5.80
C LYS A 4 4.66 -6.49 -4.86
N GLU A 5 5.59 -7.45 -4.83
CA GLU A 5 6.76 -7.40 -3.95
C GLU A 5 7.70 -6.26 -4.34
N HIS A 6 7.86 -6.03 -5.65
CA HIS A 6 8.66 -4.91 -6.15
C HIS A 6 8.11 -3.56 -5.68
N ILE A 7 6.79 -3.37 -5.75
CA ILE A 7 6.13 -2.14 -5.29
C ILE A 7 6.26 -1.95 -3.77
N ILE A 8 6.13 -3.04 -3.00
CA ILE A 8 6.32 -2.97 -1.54
C ILE A 8 7.77 -2.62 -1.20
N ALA A 9 8.75 -3.26 -1.84
CA ALA A 9 10.16 -2.98 -1.63
C ALA A 9 10.50 -1.53 -2.00
N GLU A 10 9.97 -1.02 -3.12
CA GLU A 10 10.17 0.38 -3.52
C GLU A 10 9.53 1.36 -2.53
N TYR A 11 8.33 1.07 -2.02
CA TYR A 11 7.69 1.86 -0.97
C TYR A 11 8.56 1.94 0.30
N LEU A 12 9.11 0.80 0.75
CA LEU A 12 9.91 0.70 1.96
C LEU A 12 11.29 1.36 1.82
N THR A 13 11.88 1.35 0.62
CA THR A 13 13.23 1.89 0.37
C THR A 13 13.24 3.36 -0.02
N GLN A 14 12.30 3.80 -0.86
CA GLN A 14 12.28 5.18 -1.38
C GLN A 14 11.37 6.12 -0.57
N GLY A 15 10.53 5.60 0.34
CA GLY A 15 9.59 6.42 1.13
C GLY A 15 8.56 7.18 0.27
N CYS A 16 8.28 6.70 -0.94
CA CYS A 16 7.37 7.35 -1.87
C CYS A 16 5.91 7.12 -1.46
N GLY A 17 5.12 8.20 -1.38
CA GLY A 17 3.70 8.09 -1.03
C GLY A 17 2.88 7.27 -2.03
N PHE A 18 1.81 6.61 -1.55
CA PHE A 18 0.95 5.73 -2.34
C PHE A 18 0.43 6.33 -3.66
N ARG A 19 0.26 7.66 -3.70
CA ARG A 19 -0.25 8.39 -4.87
C ARG A 19 0.75 8.39 -6.03
N LYS A 20 2.05 8.47 -5.73
CA LYS A 20 3.13 8.38 -6.72
C LYS A 20 3.26 6.96 -7.26
N LEU A 21 3.25 5.96 -6.38
CA LEU A 21 3.27 4.54 -6.78
C LEU A 21 2.06 4.19 -7.65
N ALA A 22 0.87 4.67 -7.30
CA ALA A 22 -0.33 4.47 -8.09
C ALA A 22 -0.19 5.02 -9.52
N ALA A 23 0.34 6.23 -9.67
CA ALA A 23 0.59 6.84 -10.98
C ALA A 23 1.70 6.11 -11.77
N LYS A 24 2.77 5.66 -11.09
CA LYS A 24 3.91 4.98 -11.72
C LYS A 24 3.54 3.60 -12.27
N TYR A 25 2.78 2.82 -11.49
CA TYR A 25 2.45 1.43 -11.83
C TYR A 25 1.06 1.27 -12.43
N GLY A 26 0.25 2.33 -12.49
CA GLY A 26 -1.14 2.28 -12.97
C GLY A 26 -2.07 1.48 -12.04
N ILE A 27 -1.67 1.27 -10.78
CA ILE A 27 -2.42 0.47 -9.81
C ILE A 27 -3.17 1.39 -8.87
N SER A 28 -4.40 1.01 -8.49
CA SER A 28 -5.18 1.80 -7.55
C SER A 28 -4.44 2.00 -6.21
N ARG A 29 -4.53 3.22 -5.66
CA ARG A 29 -3.95 3.55 -4.35
C ARG A 29 -4.41 2.58 -3.26
N THR A 30 -5.68 2.19 -3.31
CA THR A 30 -6.31 1.24 -2.38
C THR A 30 -5.69 -0.15 -2.46
N THR A 31 -5.37 -0.63 -3.66
CA THR A 31 -4.70 -1.93 -3.85
C THR A 31 -3.31 -1.91 -3.23
N ILE A 32 -2.53 -0.86 -3.52
CA ILE A 32 -1.17 -0.71 -2.98
C ILE A 32 -1.21 -0.59 -1.45
N CYS A 33 -2.16 0.18 -0.92
CA CYS A 33 -2.37 0.32 0.52
C CYS A 33 -2.68 -1.03 1.18
N LYS A 34 -3.57 -1.84 0.59
CA LYS A 34 -3.85 -3.20 1.09
C LYS A 34 -2.60 -4.07 1.10
N TRP A 35 -1.83 -4.08 0.01
CA TRP A 35 -0.60 -4.88 -0.06
C TRP A 35 0.41 -4.53 1.01
N ILE A 36 0.60 -3.24 1.28
CA ILE A 36 1.52 -2.76 2.31
C ILE A 36 0.98 -3.07 3.71
N MET A 37 -0.33 -2.90 3.95
CA MET A 37 -0.95 -3.28 5.23
C MET A 37 -0.82 -4.78 5.52
N ILE A 38 -1.06 -5.63 4.53
CA ILE A 38 -0.86 -7.09 4.63
C ILE A 38 0.61 -7.38 4.96
N HIS A 39 1.54 -6.75 4.24
CA HIS A 39 2.98 -6.96 4.41
C HIS A 39 3.50 -6.49 5.77
N GLN A 40 2.95 -5.42 6.33
CA GLN A 40 3.30 -4.91 7.66
C GLN A 40 2.63 -5.67 8.81
N GLY A 41 1.81 -6.68 8.52
CA GLY A 41 1.04 -7.40 9.55
C GLY A 41 -0.11 -6.58 10.14
N ILE A 42 -0.44 -5.43 9.54
CA ILE A 42 -1.51 -4.50 9.93
C ILE A 42 -2.89 -5.00 9.46
N HIS A 43 -3.01 -6.27 9.08
CA HIS A 43 -4.24 -6.85 8.53
C HIS A 43 -5.43 -6.87 9.52
N ASN A 44 -5.18 -6.66 10.81
CA ASN A 44 -6.21 -6.72 11.86
C ASN A 44 -6.39 -5.41 12.63
N LEU A 45 -5.92 -4.28 12.10
CA LEU A 45 -6.25 -2.99 12.73
C LEU A 45 -7.72 -2.67 12.47
N PRO A 46 -8.50 -2.33 13.53
CA PRO A 46 -9.87 -1.88 13.35
C PRO A 46 -9.89 -0.67 12.43
N PRO A 47 -10.87 -0.56 11.51
CA PRO A 47 -10.99 0.59 10.64
C PRO A 47 -11.02 1.87 11.49
N THR A 48 -10.27 2.87 11.05
CA THR A 48 -10.21 4.14 11.78
C THR A 48 -11.59 4.81 11.74
N THR A 49 -11.91 5.63 12.74
CA THR A 49 -13.21 6.31 12.87
C THR A 49 -13.64 7.11 11.63
N LYS A 50 -12.71 7.53 10.77
CA LYS A 50 -12.99 8.21 9.48
C LYS A 50 -13.45 7.27 8.35
N GLN A 51 -13.34 5.96 8.51
CA GLN A 51 -13.82 4.94 7.55
C GLN A 51 -15.19 4.36 7.93
N SER A 52 -15.72 4.73 9.10
CA SER A 52 -16.96 4.19 9.69
C SER A 52 -18.19 5.09 9.49
N ILE A 53 -18.04 6.24 8.81
CA ILE A 53 -19.10 7.26 8.64
C ILE A 53 -19.36 7.49 7.17
#